data_AF-A0A7V2T5E2-F1
#
_entry.id   AF-A0A7V2T5E2-F1
#
_cell.length_a   1.000
_cell.length_b   1.000
_cell.length_c   1.000
_cell.angle_alpha   90.00
_cell.angle_beta   90.00
_cell.angle_gamma   90.00
#
_symmetry.space_group_name_H-M   'P 1'
#
loop_
_entity.id
_entity.type
_entity.pdbx_description
1 polymer ?
#
loop_
_entity_poly.entity_id
_entity_poly.type
_entity_poly.pdbx_seq_one_letter_code
_entity_poly.pdbx_strand_id
1 'polypeptide(L)' 'ESDSLFDENIASFEDDQGAYDQKDAAGFIKLNALRLRIAAKRK' A
#
# COMPACT_ATOMS: atom_id res chain seq x y z
N GLU A 1 25.89 2.26 10.12
CA GLU A 1 24.64 1.47 10.00
C GLU A 1 23.65 1.91 11.08
N SER A 2 23.07 3.10 10.92
CA SER A 2 22.04 3.66 11.82
C SER A 2 20.90 4.37 11.08
N ASP A 3 20.98 4.47 9.75
CA ASP A 3 20.03 5.22 8.92
C ASP A 3 19.05 4.28 8.19
N SER A 4 18.77 3.12 8.79
CA SER A 4 17.79 2.18 8.24
C SER A 4 16.39 2.77 8.39
N LEU A 5 15.62 2.79 7.30
CA LEU A 5 14.19 3.13 7.30
C LEU A 5 13.29 1.90 7.50
N PHE A 6 13.88 0.76 7.83
CA PHE A 6 13.13 -0.47 8.10
C PHE A 6 12.44 -0.39 9.47
N ASP A 7 11.14 -0.69 9.49
CA ASP A 7 10.33 -0.83 10.71
C ASP A 7 9.65 -2.21 10.68
N GLU A 8 10.05 -3.08 11.61
CA GLU A 8 9.54 -4.45 11.73
C GLU A 8 8.04 -4.47 12.06
N ASN A 9 7.53 -3.48 12.79
CA ASN A 9 6.11 -3.40 13.14
C ASN A 9 5.24 -3.15 11.92
N ILE A 10 5.76 -2.43 10.91
CA ILE A 10 5.05 -2.17 9.65
C ILE A 10 5.19 -3.35 8.69
N ALA A 11 6.33 -4.03 8.72
CA ALA A 11 6.65 -5.11 7.78
C ALA A 11 6.17 -6.50 8.23
N SER A 12 5.73 -6.65 9.49
CA SER A 12 5.29 -7.93 10.04
C SER A 12 3.92 -8.38 9.49
N PHE A 13 3.69 -9.69 9.53
CA PHE A 13 2.41 -10.33 9.22
C PHE A 13 1.65 -10.78 10.47
N GLU A 14 2.21 -10.56 11.67
CA GLU A 14 1.53 -10.89 12.92
C GLU A 14 0.34 -9.94 13.17
N ASP A 15 -0.68 -10.40 13.91
CA ASP A 15 -1.93 -9.67 14.21
C ASP A 15 -1.64 -8.40 15.03
N ASP A 16 -1.23 -7.37 14.32
CA ASP A 16 -0.57 -6.15 14.75
C ASP A 16 -1.57 -5.16 15.35
N GLN A 17 -2.55 -5.60 16.15
CA GLN A 17 -3.46 -4.75 16.94
C GLN A 17 -4.01 -3.48 16.22
N GLY A 18 -4.10 -3.47 14.89
CA GLY A 18 -4.51 -2.30 14.11
C GLY A 18 -3.41 -1.28 13.76
N ALA A 19 -2.12 -1.64 13.72
CA ALA A 19 -1.05 -0.77 13.22
C ALA A 19 -1.17 -0.50 11.71
N TYR A 20 -1.76 -1.42 10.94
CA TYR A 20 -2.05 -1.24 9.52
C TYR A 20 -3.49 -1.69 9.14
N ASP A 21 -4.32 -0.77 8.63
CA ASP A 21 -5.63 -1.14 8.05
C ASP A 21 -5.48 -1.56 6.59
N GLN A 22 -5.52 -2.88 6.35
CA GLN A 22 -5.45 -3.46 5.00
C GLN A 22 -6.56 -2.95 4.05
N LYS A 23 -7.68 -2.45 4.58
CA LYS A 23 -8.76 -1.89 3.74
C LYS A 23 -8.33 -0.60 3.05
N ASP A 24 -7.40 0.16 3.61
CA ASP A 24 -6.89 1.39 3.01
C ASP A 24 -6.08 1.11 1.73
N ALA A 25 -5.42 -0.05 1.65
CA ALA A 25 -4.68 -0.49 0.47
C ALA A 25 -5.58 -0.55 -0.78
N ALA A 26 -6.86 -0.92 -0.61
CA ALA A 26 -7.79 -1.01 -1.73
C ALA A 26 -8.04 0.34 -2.41
N GLY A 27 -8.12 1.42 -1.63
CA GLY A 27 -8.26 2.78 -2.15
C GLY A 27 -7.00 3.24 -2.87
N PHE A 28 -5.84 3.02 -2.23
CA PHE A 28 -4.53 3.37 -2.78
C PHE A 28 -4.25 2.70 -4.12
N ILE A 29 -4.50 1.38 -4.24
CA ILE A 29 -4.30 0.62 -5.47
C ILE A 29 -5.21 1.18 -6.59
N LYS A 30 -6.49 1.41 -6.30
CA LYS A 30 -7.46 1.92 -7.29
C LYS A 30 -7.09 3.31 -7.79
N LEU A 31 -6.65 4.19 -6.90
CA LEU A 31 -6.25 5.55 -7.25
C LEU A 31 -5.01 5.55 -8.16
N ASN A 32 -3.96 4.80 -7.77
CA ASN A 32 -2.74 4.72 -8.57
C ASN A 32 -2.96 4.03 -9.93
N ALA A 33 -3.86 3.04 -9.99
CA ALA A 33 -4.22 2.38 -11.23
C ALA A 33 -5.12 3.23 -12.15
N LEU A 34 -5.74 4.30 -11.66
CA LEU A 34 -6.73 5.07 -12.40
C LEU A 34 -6.20 5.58 -13.75
N ARG A 35 -4.97 6.12 -13.76
CA ARG A 35 -4.33 6.63 -14.99
C ARG A 35 -4.17 5.54 -16.06
N LEU A 36 -3.81 4.31 -15.64
CA LEU A 36 -3.63 3.17 -16.53
C LEU A 36 -4.97 2.71 -17.10
N ARG A 37 -6.02 2.68 -16.25
CA ARG A 37 -7.38 2.34 -16.69
C ARG A 37 -7.94 3.34 -17.70
N ILE A 38 -7.70 4.64 -17.51
CA ILE A 38 -8.10 5.68 -18.46
C ILE A 38 -7.36 5.51 -19.79
N ALA A 39 -6.04 5.28 -19.75
CA ALA A 39 -5.24 5.05 -20.95
C ALA A 39 -5.72 3.81 -21.73
N ALA A 40 -6.06 2.72 -21.03
CA ALA A 40 -6.58 1.50 -21.65
C ALA A 40 -7.94 1.72 -22.33
N LYS A 41 -8.83 2.55 -21.76
CA LYS A 41 -10.14 2.88 -22.35
C LYS A 41 -10.08 3.75 -23.60
N ARG A 42 -8.95 4.44 -23.83
CA ARG A 42 -8.75 5.31 -25.00
C ARG A 42 -8.16 4.56 -26.21
N LYS A 43 -7.71 3.32 -26.02
CA LYS A 43 -7.33 2.41 -27.09
C LYS A 43 -8.55 1.64 -27.57
#